data_AF-E2B1S9-F1
#
_entry.id   AF-E2B1S9-F1
#
_cell.length_a   1.000
_cell.length_b   1.000
_cell.length_c   1.000
_cell.angle_alpha   90.00
_cell.angle_beta   90.00
_cell.angle_gamma   90.00
#
_symmetry.space_group_name_H-M   'P 1'
#
loop_
_entity.id
_entity.type
_entity.pdbx_description
1 polymer ?
#
loop_
_entity_poly.entity_id
_entity_poly.type
_entity_poly.pdbx_seq_one_letter_code
_entity_poly.pdbx_strand_id
1 'polypeptide(L)'
;MERQRRISLKNCFDTLKATVPSIAKKEKASKVAILNGAFADIQTLQTTNDSLTKEFAKQRSRNILLKQRLTELRREADKQRRLQQQY
;
A
#
# COMPACT_ATOMS: atom_id res chain seq x y z
N MET A 1 42.81 3.52 -5.98
CA MET A 1 41.49 4.19 -5.99
C MET A 1 40.42 3.38 -6.76
N GLU A 2 40.63 3.01 -8.03
CA GLU A 2 39.62 2.30 -8.84
C GLU A 2 39.19 0.92 -8.30
N ARG A 3 40.10 0.16 -7.67
CA ARG A 3 39.76 -1.10 -7.00
C ARG A 3 38.70 -0.91 -5.91
N GLN A 4 38.87 0.10 -5.07
CA GLN A 4 37.92 0.39 -3.99
C GLN A 4 36.55 0.79 -4.56
N ARG A 5 36.55 1.58 -5.64
CA ARG A 5 35.31 1.98 -6.33
C ARG A 5 34.52 0.77 -6.85
N ARG A 6 35.21 -0.23 -7.41
CA ARG A 6 34.59 -1.49 -7.87
C ARG A 6 34.01 -2.32 -6.72
N ILE A 7 34.70 -2.38 -5.59
CA ILE A 7 34.21 -3.08 -4.39
C ILE A 7 32.94 -2.40 -3.88
N SER A 8 32.95 -1.08 -3.71
CA SER A 8 31.76 -0.32 -3.28
C SER A 8 30.59 -0.53 -4.23
N LEU A 9 30.81 -0.49 -5.55
CA LEU A 9 29.76 -0.71 -6.53
C LEU A 9 29.18 -2.13 -6.46
N LYS A 10 30.02 -3.15 -6.25
CA LYS A 10 29.55 -4.53 -6.05
C LYS A 10 28.64 -4.60 -4.82
N ASN A 11 29.05 -4.00 -3.71
CA ASN A 11 28.26 -4.00 -2.48
C ASN A 11 26.89 -3.32 -2.69
N CYS A 12 26.83 -2.22 -3.45
CA CYS A 12 25.54 -1.59 -3.81
C CYS A 12 24.63 -2.53 -4.61
N PHE A 13 25.17 -3.30 -5.57
CA PHE A 13 24.40 -4.29 -6.32
C PHE A 13 23.92 -5.44 -5.45
N ASP A 14 24.75 -5.92 -4.52
CA ASP A 14 24.39 -6.99 -3.60
C ASP A 14 23.27 -6.54 -2.63
N THR A 15 23.36 -5.31 -2.11
CA THR A 15 22.28 -4.72 -1.30
C THR A 15 20.99 -4.57 -2.10
N LEU A 16 21.06 -4.01 -3.31
CA LEU A 16 19.89 -3.83 -4.18
C LEU A 16 19.22 -5.18 -4.50
N LYS A 17 20.01 -6.21 -4.80
CA LYS A 17 19.51 -7.56 -5.05
C LYS A 17 18.77 -8.13 -3.83
N ALA A 18 19.28 -7.91 -2.62
CA ALA A 18 18.64 -8.38 -1.40
C ALA A 18 17.28 -7.72 -1.14
N THR A 19 17.09 -6.47 -1.58
CA THR A 19 15.82 -5.74 -1.41
C THR A 19 14.75 -6.08 -2.42
N VAL A 20 15.09 -6.79 -3.50
CA VAL A 20 14.19 -7.06 -4.64
C VAL A 20 13.73 -8.54 -4.55
N PRO A 21 12.50 -8.82 -4.08
CA PRO A 21 12.03 -10.17 -3.81
C PRO A 21 12.16 -11.14 -5.00
N SER A 22 12.00 -10.63 -6.22
CA SER A 22 12.04 -11.41 -7.46
C SER A 22 13.44 -11.99 -7.79
N ILE A 23 14.51 -11.41 -7.23
CA ILE A 23 15.90 -11.80 -7.51
C ILE A 23 16.72 -12.12 -6.26
N ALA A 24 16.22 -11.82 -5.06
CA ALA A 24 16.91 -12.03 -3.80
C ALA A 24 17.39 -13.48 -3.60
N LYS A 25 16.60 -14.47 -4.08
CA LYS A 25 16.92 -15.91 -3.96
C LYS A 25 17.85 -16.46 -5.04
N LYS A 26 18.15 -15.70 -6.10
CA LYS A 26 19.00 -16.17 -7.19
C LYS A 26 20.46 -16.08 -6.78
N GLU A 27 21.20 -17.18 -6.67
CA GLU A 27 22.63 -17.14 -6.30
C GLU A 27 23.44 -16.20 -7.20
N LYS A 28 23.25 -16.31 -8.52
CA LYS A 28 23.89 -15.46 -9.53
C LYS A 28 22.83 -14.67 -10.28
N ALA A 29 22.91 -13.35 -10.17
CA ALA A 29 22.11 -12.41 -10.97
C ALA A 29 23.07 -11.43 -11.66
N SER A 30 22.90 -11.22 -12.96
CA SER A 30 23.68 -10.22 -13.69
C SER A 30 23.31 -8.82 -13.22
N LYS A 31 24.22 -7.85 -13.33
CA LYS A 31 23.94 -6.44 -12.97
C LYS A 31 22.69 -5.91 -13.67
N VAL A 32 22.53 -6.23 -14.95
CA VAL A 32 21.35 -5.84 -15.75
C VAL A 32 20.07 -6.49 -15.20
N ALA A 33 20.12 -7.78 -14.84
CA ALA A 33 18.98 -8.45 -14.23
C ALA A 33 18.60 -7.85 -12.86
N ILE A 34 19.59 -7.39 -12.08
CA ILE A 34 19.34 -6.70 -10.81
C ILE A 34 18.61 -5.36 -11.05
N LEU A 35 19.09 -4.55 -11.99
CA LEU A 35 18.46 -3.26 -12.31
C LEU A 35 17.05 -3.43 -12.87
N ASN A 36 16.86 -4.35 -13.82
CA ASN A 36 15.56 -4.60 -14.43
C ASN A 36 14.56 -5.17 -13.42
N GLY A 37 15.00 -6.09 -12.55
CA GLY A 37 14.17 -6.63 -11.47
C GLY A 37 13.76 -5.54 -10.47
N ALA A 38 14.70 -4.70 -10.05
CA ALA A 38 14.41 -3.57 -9.17
C ALA A 38 13.40 -2.60 -9.80
N PHE A 39 13.57 -2.27 -11.08
CA PHE A 39 12.67 -1.38 -11.79
C PHE A 39 11.24 -1.96 -11.88
N ALA A 40 11.11 -3.24 -12.26
CA ALA A 40 9.83 -3.91 -12.35
C ALA A 40 9.12 -3.99 -10.98
N ASP A 41 9.87 -4.30 -9.92
CA ASP A 41 9.35 -4.34 -8.55
C ASP A 41 8.87 -2.94 -8.10
N ILE A 42 9.61 -1.87 -8.42
CA ILE A 42 9.19 -0.48 -8.14
C ILE A 42 7.89 -0.14 -8.87
N GLN A 43 7.78 -0.46 -10.17
CA GLN A 43 6.55 -0.20 -10.94
C GLN A 43 5.35 -0.95 -10.36
N THR A 44 5.56 -2.19 -9.94
CA THR A 44 4.53 -3.01 -9.29
C THR A 44 4.11 -2.42 -7.96
N LEU A 45 5.06 -1.99 -7.13
CA LEU A 45 4.80 -1.33 -5.85
C LEU A 45 4.03 -0.02 -6.03
N GLN A 46 4.41 0.81 -7.01
CA GLN A 46 3.70 2.05 -7.33
C GLN A 46 2.24 1.77 -7.74
N THR A 47 2.04 0.83 -8.66
CA THR A 47 0.69 0.45 -9.12
C THR A 47 -0.17 -0.09 -7.98
N THR A 48 0.44 -0.92 -7.11
CA THR A 48 -0.23 -1.49 -5.94
C THR A 48 -0.57 -0.40 -4.92
N ASN A 49 0.36 0.51 -4.65
CA ASN A 49 0.13 1.63 -3.75
C ASN A 49 -0.99 2.54 -4.24
N ASP A 50 -1.06 2.84 -5.54
CA ASP A 50 -2.12 3.66 -6.12
C ASP A 50 -3.49 2.96 -6.01
N SER A 51 -3.53 1.65 -6.27
CA SER A 51 -4.74 0.84 -6.11
C SER A 51 -5.23 0.82 -4.66
N LEU A 52 -4.34 0.55 -3.71
CA LEU A 52 -4.64 0.54 -2.28
C LEU A 52 -5.09 1.92 -1.78
N THR A 53 -4.45 2.99 -2.26
CA THR A 53 -4.83 4.37 -1.91
C THR A 53 -6.25 4.68 -2.38
N LYS A 54 -6.61 4.28 -3.60
CA LYS A 54 -7.97 4.45 -4.14
C LYS A 54 -9.00 3.64 -3.34
N GLU A 55 -8.71 2.39 -3.02
CA GLU A 55 -9.62 1.55 -2.24
C GLU A 55 -9.79 2.08 -0.82
N PHE A 56 -8.71 2.51 -0.17
CA PHE A 56 -8.77 3.15 1.13
C PHE A 56 -9.67 4.39 1.13
N ALA A 57 -9.52 5.28 0.13
CA ALA A 57 -10.37 6.45 -0.01
C ALA A 57 -11.85 6.08 -0.19
N LYS A 58 -12.15 5.08 -1.02
CA LYS A 58 -13.51 4.56 -1.22
C LYS A 58 -14.12 4.01 0.07
N GLN A 59 -13.36 3.20 0.81
CA GLN A 59 -13.82 2.65 2.08
C GLN A 59 -14.03 3.73 3.13
N ARG A 60 -13.16 4.73 3.19
CA ARG A 60 -13.31 5.89 4.07
C ARG A 60 -14.59 6.66 3.78
N SER A 61 -14.86 6.98 2.51
CA SER A 61 -16.09 7.66 2.10
C SER A 61 -17.34 6.85 2.45
N ARG A 62 -17.31 5.53 2.19
CA ARG A 62 -18.41 4.63 2.56
C ARG A 62 -18.64 4.58 4.07
N ASN A 63 -17.56 4.54 4.86
CA ASN A 63 -17.66 4.52 6.32
C ASN A 63 -18.32 5.79 6.86
N ILE A 64 -17.94 6.96 6.32
CA ILE A 64 -18.54 8.25 6.69
C ILE A 64 -20.04 8.26 6.40
N LEU A 65 -20.43 7.86 5.17
CA LEU A 65 -21.84 7.81 4.76
C LEU A 65 -22.67 6.87 5.64
N LEU A 66 -22.15 5.68 5.93
CA LEU A 66 -22.84 4.71 6.78
C LEU A 66 -22.99 5.21 8.22
N LYS A 67 -21.96 5.88 8.76
CA LYS A 67 -22.05 6.51 10.09
C LYS A 67 -23.09 7.62 10.13
N GLN A 68 -23.13 8.48 9.11
CA GLN A 68 -24.15 9.53 8.99
C GLN A 68 -25.55 8.91 8.96
N ARG A 69 -25.78 7.92 8.08
CA ARG A 69 -27.08 7.24 7.99
C ARG A 69 -27.49 6.57 9.30
N LEU A 70 -26.54 5.94 9.98
CA LEU A 70 -26.78 5.32 11.28
C LEU A 70 -27.15 6.36 12.36
N THR A 71 -26.53 7.54 12.35
CA THR A 71 -26.92 8.62 13.28
C THR A 71 -28.30 9.17 13.00
N GLU A 72 -28.69 9.32 11.74
CA GLU A 72 -30.04 9.74 11.34
C GLU A 72 -31.09 8.73 11.82
N LEU A 73 -30.90 7.45 11.51
CA LEU A 73 -31.82 6.39 11.91
C LEU A 73 -31.97 6.29 13.43
N ARG A 74 -30.90 6.49 14.19
CA ARG A 74 -30.98 6.55 15.66
C ARG A 74 -31.84 7.73 16.14
N ARG A 75 -31.65 8.91 15.55
CA ARG A 75 -32.47 10.10 15.88
C ARG A 75 -33.93 9.89 15.52
N GLU A 76 -34.23 9.28 14.37
CA GLU A 76 -35.58 8.94 13.93
C GLU A 76 -36.25 7.95 14.90
N ALA A 77 -35.54 6.88 15.29
CA ALA A 77 -36.04 5.90 16.24
C ALA A 77 -36.30 6.52 17.63
N ASP A 78 -35.39 7.38 18.12
CA ASP A 78 -35.57 8.08 19.38
C ASP A 78 -36.76 9.04 19.35
N LYS A 79 -36.96 9.75 18.22
CA LYS A 79 -38.14 10.60 18.01
C LYS A 79 -39.43 9.77 18.04
N GLN A 80 -39.46 8.62 17.37
CA GLN A 80 -40.63 7.74 17.37
C GLN A 80 -40.94 7.19 18.77
N ARG A 81 -39.93 6.77 19.53
CA ARG A 81 -40.15 6.34 20.93
C ARG A 81 -40.75 7.44 21.80
N ARG A 82 -40.29 8.68 21.66
CA ARG A 82 -40.84 9.81 22.42
C ARG A 82 -42.30 10.09 22.06
N LEU A 83 -42.66 10.00 20.79
CA LEU A 83 -44.04 10.16 20.34
C LEU A 83 -44.94 9.03 20.88
N GLN A 84 -44.45 7.79 20.93
CA GLN A 84 -45.18 6.66 21.50
C GLN A 84 -45.39 6.75 23.02
N GLN A 85 -44.53 7.47 23.75
CA GLN A 85 -44.68 7.69 25.19
C GLN A 85 -45.65 8.83 25.55
N GLN A 86 -46.13 9.58 24.55
CA GLN A 86 -47.06 10.70 24.73
C GLN A 86 -48.54 10.33 24.48
N TYR A 87 -48.81 9.09 24.08
CA TYR A 87 -50.16 8.50 23.94
C TYR A 87 -50.33 7.37 24.96
#